data_AF-A0A7X7TYN1-F1
#
_entry.id   AF-A0A7X7TYN1-F1
#
_cell.length_a   1.000
_cell.length_b   1.000
_cell.length_c   1.000
_cell.angle_alpha   90.00
_cell.angle_beta   90.00
_cell.angle_gamma   90.00
#
_symmetry.space_group_name_H-M   'P 1'
#
loop_
_entity.id
_entity.type
_entity.pdbx_description
1 polymer ?
#
loop_
_entity_poly.entity_id
_entity_poly.type
_entity_poly.pdbx_seq_one_letter_code
_entity_poly.pdbx_strand_id
1 'polypeptide(L)'
;VMLVNFQGQTQVAYLGRNKIERRPMMLIEAEAQGQPISLVLQNAETIRLVDPQGKATSVTNLKPGDKVLAHVEKAGRHFGMKVEENLIER
;
A
#
# COMPACT_ATOMS: atom_id res chain seq x y z
N VAL A 1 -22.24 15.62 11.83
CA VAL A 1 -22.10 14.16 11.58
C VAL A 1 -23.13 13.42 12.43
N MET A 2 -23.59 12.25 11.98
CA MET A 2 -24.52 11.41 12.75
C MET A 2 -23.73 10.28 13.41
N LEU A 3 -23.73 10.25 14.74
CA LEU A 3 -23.18 9.14 15.51
C LEU A 3 -24.26 8.06 15.61
N VAL A 4 -23.88 6.80 15.38
CA VAL A 4 -24.76 5.64 15.51
C VAL A 4 -24.07 4.63 16.41
N ASN A 5 -24.74 4.18 17.47
CA ASN A 5 -24.20 3.12 18.32
C ASN A 5 -24.61 1.72 17.82
N PHE A 6 -24.05 0.66 18.42
CA PHE A 6 -24.32 -0.73 18.03
C PHE A 6 -25.78 -1.17 18.22
N GLN A 7 -26.58 -0.40 18.98
CA GLN A 7 -28.02 -0.61 19.18
C GLN A 7 -28.88 0.19 18.18
N GLY A 8 -28.26 0.96 17.27
CA GLY A 8 -28.95 1.78 16.28
C GLY A 8 -29.43 3.14 16.79
N GLN A 9 -29.08 3.55 18.00
CA GLN A 9 -29.42 4.88 18.51
C GLN A 9 -28.56 5.96 17.85
N THR A 10 -29.17 7.11 17.55
CA THR A 10 -28.53 8.18 16.77
C THR A 10 -28.40 9.49 17.54
N GLN A 11 -27.28 10.19 17.35
CA GLN A 11 -27.06 11.55 17.90
C GLN A 11 -26.38 12.45 16.86
N VAL A 12 -26.80 13.71 16.77
CA VAL A 12 -26.12 14.73 15.95
C VAL A 12 -24.91 15.26 16.71
N ALA A 13 -23.75 15.29 16.06
CA ALA A 13 -22.52 15.86 16.60
C ALA A 13 -21.85 16.83 15.61
N TYR A 14 -21.11 17.80 16.15
CA TYR A 14 -20.32 18.74 15.36
C TYR A 14 -18.93 18.17 15.06
N LEU A 15 -18.52 18.27 13.80
CA LEU A 15 -17.17 17.90 13.36
C LEU A 15 -16.38 19.17 13.10
N GLY A 16 -15.39 19.46 13.96
CA GLY A 16 -14.58 20.68 13.82
C GLY A 16 -13.63 20.64 12.63
N ARG A 17 -12.81 19.59 12.52
CA ARG A 17 -11.88 19.41 11.40
C ARG A 17 -11.85 17.97 10.95
N ASN A 18 -11.99 17.75 9.64
CA ASN A 18 -11.71 16.47 9.00
C ASN A 18 -10.44 16.61 8.17
N LYS A 19 -9.35 15.94 8.56
CA LYS A 19 -8.13 15.92 7.75
C LYS A 19 -8.20 14.75 6.78
N ILE A 20 -8.80 15.02 5.62
CA ILE A 20 -8.89 14.07 4.52
C ILE A 20 -7.62 14.21 3.68
N GLU A 21 -6.76 13.21 3.72
CA GLU A 21 -5.58 13.12 2.88
C GLU A 21 -5.87 12.10 1.77
N ARG A 22 -6.04 12.56 0.53
CA ARG A 22 -6.22 11.68 -0.62
C ARG A 22 -4.87 11.47 -1.29
N ARG A 23 -4.25 10.32 -1.07
CA ARG A 23 -3.12 9.86 -1.88
C ARG A 23 -3.58 8.69 -2.74
N PRO A 24 -3.44 8.77 -4.07
CA PRO A 24 -3.78 7.64 -4.93
C PRO A 24 -2.87 6.45 -4.59
N MET A 25 -3.41 5.23 -4.69
CA MET A 25 -2.57 4.04 -4.64
C MET A 25 -1.84 3.87 -5.98
N MET A 26 -0.67 3.28 -5.95
CA MET A 26 0.18 2.92 -7.08
C MET A 26 0.39 1.41 -7.05
N LEU A 27 0.16 0.76 -8.18
CA LEU A 27 0.57 -0.62 -8.42
C LEU A 27 1.99 -0.59 -8.99
N ILE A 28 2.91 -1.30 -8.35
CA ILE A 28 4.26 -1.54 -8.85
C ILE A 28 4.34 -3.02 -9.18
N GLU A 29 4.66 -3.32 -10.44
CA GLU A 29 4.91 -4.67 -10.94
C GLU A 29 6.40 -4.86 -11.16
N ALA A 30 6.90 -6.03 -10.78
CA ALA A 30 8.29 -6.41 -10.97
C ALA A 30 8.39 -7.91 -11.23
N GLU A 31 9.56 -8.34 -11.71
CA GLU A 31 9.90 -9.75 -11.83
C GLU A 31 10.99 -10.09 -10.83
N ALA A 32 10.79 -11.16 -10.06
CA ALA A 32 11.79 -11.71 -9.17
C ALA A 32 11.86 -13.23 -9.36
N GLN A 33 13.06 -13.76 -9.62
CA GLN A 33 13.28 -15.20 -9.79
C GLN A 33 12.39 -15.84 -10.88
N GLY A 34 12.09 -15.10 -11.96
CA GLY A 34 11.22 -15.57 -13.04
C GLY A 34 9.73 -15.62 -12.68
N GLN A 35 9.33 -15.01 -11.56
CA GLN A 35 7.94 -14.89 -11.15
C GLN A 35 7.52 -13.41 -11.13
N PRO A 36 6.35 -13.06 -11.68
CA PRO A 36 5.79 -11.74 -11.52
C PRO A 36 5.41 -11.53 -10.05
N ILE A 37 5.70 -10.34 -9.54
CA ILE A 37 5.33 -9.88 -8.22
C ILE A 37 4.74 -8.49 -8.32
N SER A 38 3.83 -8.16 -7.43
CA SER A 38 3.18 -6.86 -7.39
C SER A 38 3.07 -6.32 -5.96
N LEU A 39 3.13 -5.00 -5.86
CA LEU A 39 2.92 -4.26 -4.60
C LEU A 39 1.99 -3.09 -4.86
N VAL A 40 1.03 -2.89 -3.96
CA VAL A 40 0.16 -1.71 -3.97
C VAL A 40 0.62 -0.78 -2.85
N LEU A 41 1.13 0.39 -3.22
CA LEU A 41 1.70 1.38 -2.29
C LEU A 41 0.97 2.71 -2.40
N GLN A 42 1.00 3.53 -1.35
CA GLN A 42 0.54 4.90 -1.47
C GLN A 42 1.52 5.69 -2.34
N ASN A 43 1.01 6.43 -3.32
CA ASN A 43 1.81 7.37 -4.10
C ASN A 43 2.16 8.59 -3.23
N ALA A 44 3.28 8.51 -2.51
CA ALA A 44 3.76 9.55 -1.62
C ALA A 44 5.30 9.56 -1.56
N GLU A 45 5.87 10.76 -1.43
CA GLU A 45 7.31 11.01 -1.34
C GLU A 45 7.97 10.34 -0.12
N THR A 46 7.17 10.11 0.93
CA THR A 46 7.59 9.45 2.17
C THR A 46 7.63 7.93 2.08
N ILE A 47 6.98 7.34 1.07
CA ILE A 47 7.06 5.90 0.81
C ILE A 47 8.32 5.64 -0.01
N ARG A 48 9.20 4.79 0.51
CA ARG A 48 10.51 4.50 -0.10
C ARG A 48 10.77 3.00 -0.17
N LEU A 49 11.38 2.60 -1.28
CA LEU A 49 11.98 1.28 -1.48
C LEU A 49 13.50 1.41 -1.44
N VAL A 50 14.22 0.30 -1.30
CA VAL A 50 15.68 0.29 -1.23
C VAL A 50 16.24 -0.17 -2.57
N ASP A 51 17.19 0.56 -3.15
CA ASP A 51 17.87 0.15 -4.37
C ASP A 51 18.98 -0.90 -4.09
N PRO A 52 19.58 -1.54 -5.11
CA PRO A 52 20.63 -2.53 -4.90
C PRO A 52 21.90 -1.98 -4.23
N GLN A 53 22.07 -0.66 -4.18
CA GLN A 53 23.18 0.02 -3.51
C GLN A 53 22.85 0.35 -2.04
N GLY A 54 21.67 -0.02 -1.55
CA GLY A 54 21.22 0.22 -0.19
C GLY A 54 20.65 1.63 0.05
N LYS A 55 20.46 2.43 -1.01
CA LYS A 55 19.90 3.78 -0.89
C LYS A 55 18.39 3.74 -0.99
N ALA A 56 17.75 4.54 -0.14
CA ALA A 56 16.31 4.72 -0.14
C ALA A 56 15.85 5.59 -1.31
N THR A 57 14.98 5.05 -2.15
CA THR A 57 14.40 5.68 -3.34
C THR A 57 12.90 5.85 -3.14
N SER A 58 12.40 7.06 -3.35
CA SER A 58 10.95 7.33 -3.26
C SER A 58 10.18 6.68 -4.39
N VAL A 59 9.01 6.11 -4.08
CA VAL A 59 8.14 5.48 -5.08
C VAL A 59 7.66 6.46 -6.15
N THR A 60 7.62 7.76 -5.85
CA THR A 60 7.25 8.81 -6.83
C THR A 60 8.30 8.98 -7.93
N ASN A 61 9.52 8.51 -7.71
CA ASN A 61 10.65 8.68 -8.63
C ASN A 61 11.02 7.38 -9.35
N LEU A 62 10.32 6.27 -9.07
CA LEU A 62 10.55 5.00 -9.72
C LEU A 62 10.12 5.07 -11.19
N LYS A 63 10.89 4.41 -12.04
CA LYS A 63 10.61 4.26 -13.46
C LYS A 63 10.78 2.81 -13.90
N PRO A 64 10.15 2.39 -15.01
CA PRO A 64 10.37 1.07 -15.59
C PRO A 64 11.86 0.79 -15.79
N GLY A 65 12.29 -0.39 -15.34
CA GLY A 65 13.70 -0.81 -15.37
C GLY A 65 14.50 -0.52 -14.11
N ASP A 66 13.97 0.26 -13.16
CA ASP A 66 14.59 0.42 -11.85
C ASP A 66 14.56 -0.91 -11.08
N LYS A 67 15.64 -1.16 -10.34
CA LYS A 67 15.76 -2.33 -9.48
C LYS A 67 15.58 -1.89 -8.04
N VAL A 68 14.89 -2.73 -7.27
CA VAL A 68 14.70 -2.55 -5.83
C VAL A 68 14.95 -3.87 -5.12
N LEU A 69 15.37 -3.78 -3.86
CA LEU A 69 15.47 -4.94 -2.98
C LEU A 69 14.06 -5.37 -2.57
N ALA A 70 13.83 -6.68 -2.63
CA ALA A 70 12.58 -7.31 -2.23
C ALA A 70 12.87 -8.51 -1.33
N HIS A 71 12.01 -8.72 -0.34
CA HIS A 71 11.94 -9.97 0.40
C HIS A 71 10.72 -10.74 -0.09
N VAL A 72 10.94 -11.75 -0.93
CA VAL A 72 9.87 -12.50 -1.61
C VAL A 72 9.44 -13.66 -0.73
N GLU A 73 8.16 -13.69 -0.36
CA GLU A 73 7.54 -14.77 0.41
C GLU A 73 6.41 -15.42 -0.41
N LYS A 74 6.11 -16.70 -0.16
CA LYS A 74 5.02 -17.43 -0.87
C LYS A 74 3.61 -16.95 -0.52
N ALA A 75 3.45 -16.21 0.57
CA ALA A 75 2.15 -15.73 1.03
C ALA A 75 2.10 -14.20 0.92
N GLY A 76 0.93 -13.67 0.55
CA GLY A 76 0.70 -12.24 0.51
C GLY A 76 0.78 -11.60 1.90
N ARG A 77 0.98 -10.28 1.91
CA ARG A 77 0.94 -9.48 3.15
C ARG A 77 0.07 -8.26 2.98
N HIS A 78 -0.87 -8.08 3.91
CA HIS A 78 -1.71 -6.88 3.98
C HIS A 78 -1.34 -6.13 5.27
N PHE A 79 -0.87 -4.89 5.15
CA PHE A 79 -0.40 -4.07 6.28
C PHE A 79 0.63 -4.80 7.17
N GLY A 80 1.51 -5.60 6.57
CA GLY A 80 2.55 -6.35 7.28
C GLY A 80 2.07 -7.66 7.93
N MET A 81 0.76 -7.95 7.95
CA MET A 81 0.23 -9.23 8.39
C MET A 81 0.26 -10.25 7.26
N LYS A 82 0.75 -11.47 7.54
CA LYS A 82 0.72 -12.57 6.58
C LYS A 82 -0.74 -12.99 6.37
N VAL A 83 -1.15 -13.10 5.12
CA VAL A 83 -2.47 -13.59 4.73
C VAL A 83 -2.32 -14.73 3.75
N GLU A 84 -3.16 -15.75 3.88
CA GLU A 84 -3.31 -16.75 2.83
C GLU A 84 -4.05 -16.10 1.67
N GLU A 85 -3.31 -15.71 0.64
CA GLU A 85 -3.89 -15.13 -0.57
C GLU A 85 -4.08 -16.19 -1.65
N ASN A 86 -5.29 -16.25 -2.20
CA ASN A 86 -5.55 -16.84 -3.52
C ASN A 86 -5.54 -15.69 -4.53
N LEU A 87 -4.40 -15.47 -5.19
CA LEU A 87 -4.28 -14.47 -6.25
C LEU A 87 -4.76 -15.10 -7.57
N ILE A 88 -5.91 -14.64 -8.08
CA ILE A 88 -6.38 -14.96 -9.44
C ILE A 88 -6.27 -13.67 -10.25
N GLU A 89 -5.19 -13.51 -11.01
CA GLU A 89 -5.07 -12.44 -12.00
C GLU A 89 -5.83 -12.86 -13.28
N ARG A 90 -6.71 -11.99 -13.78
CA ARG A 90 -7.45 -12.14 -15.04
C ARG A 90 -7.19 -10.94 -15.94
#